data_AF-A0A814NY37-F1
#
_entry.id   AF-A0A814NY37-F1
#
_cell.length_a   1.000
_cell.length_b   1.000
_cell.length_c   1.000
_cell.angle_alpha   90.00
_cell.angle_beta   90.00
_cell.angle_gamma   90.00
#
_symmetry.space_group_name_H-M   'P 1'
#
loop_
_entity.id
_entity.type
_entity.pdbx_description
1 polymer ?
#
loop_
_entity_poly.entity_id
_entity_poly.type
_entity_poly.pdbx_seq_one_letter_code
_entity_poly.pdbx_strand_id
1 'polypeptide(L)'
;MKIPRSNFMTAVNDRTFLPLEREHIRMCIQRQLDIIIQQEKEVILSPVEKNVVIDNVIDLIEFAPPDTALYSVSGCKKVQQKLYYVLEKSLLSLLRADLLE
;
A
#
# COMPACT_ATOMS: atom_id res chain seq x y z
N MET A 1 -6.73 -7.00 35.29
CA MET A 1 -6.16 -5.71 34.85
C MET A 1 -4.96 -6.02 33.98
N LYS A 2 -5.09 -5.95 32.64
CA LYS A 2 -4.03 -6.34 31.69
C LYS A 2 -3.21 -5.10 31.33
N ILE A 3 -1.94 -5.08 31.72
CA ILE A 3 -0.93 -4.09 31.35
C ILE A 3 -0.52 -4.37 29.89
N PRO A 4 -0.38 -3.36 29.01
CA PRO A 4 -0.23 -3.57 27.57
C PRO A 4 1.16 -4.13 27.21
N ARG A 5 1.22 -4.97 26.17
CA ARG A 5 2.47 -5.53 25.63
C ARG A 5 3.24 -4.44 24.86
N SER A 6 4.02 -3.64 25.58
CA SER A 6 5.16 -2.92 25.00
C SER A 6 6.33 -3.90 24.84
N ASN A 7 6.30 -4.73 23.81
CA ASN A 7 7.47 -5.51 23.40
C ASN A 7 7.95 -5.00 22.05
N PHE A 8 8.38 -3.74 22.03
CA PHE A 8 9.34 -3.28 21.03
C PHE A 8 10.70 -3.84 21.49
N MET A 9 11.28 -4.72 20.68
CA MET A 9 12.63 -5.30 20.85
C MET A 9 12.78 -6.41 21.90
N THR A 10 12.58 -7.66 21.49
CA THR A 10 13.41 -8.78 21.97
C THR A 10 13.58 -9.84 20.90
N ALA A 11 14.81 -10.38 20.83
CA ALA A 11 15.30 -11.52 20.05
C ALA A 11 15.90 -11.20 18.65
N VAL A 12 17.20 -10.93 18.69
CA VAL A 12 18.18 -10.94 17.60
C VAL A 12 18.30 -12.36 17.03
N ASN A 13 17.85 -12.53 15.79
CA ASN A 13 18.48 -13.43 14.82
C ASN A 13 19.14 -12.50 13.79
N ASP A 14 20.41 -12.75 13.45
CA ASP A 14 21.35 -11.80 12.84
C ASP A 14 21.05 -11.49 11.35
N ARG A 15 19.88 -10.91 11.09
CA ARG A 15 19.41 -10.23 9.88
C ARG A 15 18.21 -9.36 10.28
N THR A 16 18.49 -8.31 11.03
CA THR A 16 17.49 -7.30 11.38
C THR A 16 17.26 -6.39 10.18
N PHE A 17 16.05 -6.42 9.64
CA PHE A 17 15.63 -5.47 8.61
C PHE A 17 15.14 -4.19 9.30
N LEU A 18 15.60 -3.03 8.81
CA LEU A 18 15.10 -1.74 9.27
C LEU A 18 13.61 -1.58 8.87
N PRO A 19 12.82 -0.85 9.67
CA PRO A 19 11.46 -0.52 9.30
C PRO A 19 11.46 0.34 8.03
N LEU A 20 10.46 0.12 7.18
CA LEU A 20 10.39 0.77 5.87
C LEU A 20 9.72 2.14 5.98
N GLU A 21 10.43 3.18 5.54
CA GLU A 21 9.87 4.51 5.39
C GLU A 21 8.83 4.60 4.28
N ARG A 22 8.05 5.69 4.28
CA ARG A 22 7.01 5.95 3.26
C ARG A 22 7.51 5.86 1.83
N GLU A 23 8.73 6.32 1.55
CA GLU A 23 9.31 6.25 0.21
C GLU A 23 9.54 4.81 -0.26
N HIS A 24 10.02 3.93 0.62
CA HIS A 24 10.18 2.51 0.31
C HIS A 24 8.83 1.84 -0.01
N ILE A 25 7.77 2.23 0.69
CA ILE A 25 6.41 1.75 0.40
C ILE A 25 5.95 2.27 -0.97
N ARG A 26 6.20 3.54 -1.30
CA ARG A 26 5.89 4.12 -2.61
C ARG A 26 6.56 3.32 -3.74
N MET A 27 7.86 3.03 -3.60
CA MET A 27 8.61 2.20 -4.55
C MET A 27 8.04 0.78 -4.67
N CYS A 28 7.66 0.16 -3.54
CA CYS A 28 7.04 -1.16 -3.55
C CYS A 28 5.69 -1.16 -4.31
N ILE A 29 4.86 -0.14 -4.10
CA ILE A 29 3.56 -0.02 -4.78
C ILE A 29 3.77 0.18 -6.28
N GLN A 30 4.66 1.10 -6.67
CA GLN A 30 4.96 1.36 -8.07
C GLN A 30 5.43 0.09 -8.79
N ARG A 31 6.37 -0.65 -8.18
CA ARG A 31 6.86 -1.91 -8.75
C ARG A 31 5.76 -2.95 -8.91
N GLN A 32 4.89 -3.10 -7.92
CA GLN A 32 3.77 -4.04 -7.99
C GLN A 32 2.74 -3.62 -9.05
N LEU A 33 2.45 -2.33 -9.16
CA LEU A 33 1.55 -1.80 -10.18
C LEU A 33 2.09 -2.03 -11.59
N ASP A 34 3.39 -1.82 -11.81
CA ASP A 34 4.01 -2.11 -13.11
C ASP A 34 3.97 -3.61 -13.46
N ILE A 35 4.14 -4.50 -12.47
CA ILE A 35 3.97 -5.95 -12.67
C ILE A 35 2.52 -6.27 -13.07
N ILE A 36 1.53 -5.71 -12.37
CA ILE A 36 0.11 -5.92 -12.69
C ILE A 36 -0.20 -5.45 -14.12
N ILE A 37 0.23 -4.24 -14.50
CA ILE A 37 0.00 -3.71 -15.86
C ILE A 37 0.65 -4.59 -16.94
N GLN A 38 1.82 -5.19 -16.65
CA GLN A 38 2.47 -6.10 -17.58
C GLN A 38 1.76 -7.46 -17.69
N GLN A 39 1.15 -7.94 -16.60
CA GLN A 39 0.46 -9.24 -16.56
C GLN A 39 -0.99 -9.14 -17.05
N GLU A 40 -1.69 -8.08 -16.66
CA GLU A 40 -3.09 -7.81 -16.93
C GLU A 40 -3.20 -6.77 -18.04
N LYS A 41 -3.36 -7.24 -19.28
CA LYS A 41 -3.42 -6.39 -20.49
C LYS A 41 -4.61 -5.41 -20.53
N GLU A 42 -5.54 -5.51 -19.58
CA GLU A 42 -6.74 -4.68 -19.49
C GLU A 42 -6.54 -3.43 -18.63
N VAL A 43 -5.46 -3.35 -17.85
CA VAL A 43 -5.16 -2.19 -16.99
C VAL A 43 -4.26 -1.22 -17.73
N ILE A 44 -4.84 -0.18 -18.33
CA ILE A 44 -4.11 0.92 -18.96
C ILE A 44 -4.28 2.16 -18.08
N LEU A 45 -3.19 2.59 -17.44
CA LEU A 45 -3.17 3.81 -16.61
C LEU A 45 -2.17 4.81 -17.17
N SER A 46 -2.62 6.05 -17.35
CA SER A 46 -1.74 7.19 -17.61
C SER A 46 -0.81 7.43 -16.41
N PRO A 47 0.32 8.15 -16.60
CA PRO A 47 1.22 8.49 -15.50
C PRO A 47 0.53 9.20 -14.33
N VAL A 48 -0.49 10.02 -14.60
CA VAL A 48 -1.26 10.73 -13.58
C VAL A 48 -2.12 9.75 -12.79
N GLU A 49 -2.85 8.86 -13.47
CA GLU A 49 -3.69 7.84 -12.81
C GLU A 49 -2.85 6.86 -11.98
N LYS A 50 -1.65 6.49 -12.46
CA LYS A 50 -0.71 5.69 -11.68
C LYS A 50 -0.39 6.34 -10.33
N ASN A 51 -0.09 7.64 -10.32
CA ASN A 51 0.21 8.37 -9.09
C ASN A 51 -1.00 8.42 -8.14
N VAL A 52 -2.20 8.64 -8.68
CA VAL A 52 -3.44 8.62 -7.88
C VAL A 52 -3.66 7.25 -7.24
N VAL A 53 -3.47 6.16 -7.98
CA VAL A 53 -3.55 4.80 -7.43
C VAL A 53 -2.51 4.59 -6.34
N ILE A 54 -1.26 5.01 -6.57
CA ILE A 54 -0.19 4.89 -5.58
C ILE A 54 -0.55 5.63 -4.28
N ASP A 55 -1.00 6.89 -4.37
CA ASP A 55 -1.34 7.69 -3.21
C ASP A 55 -2.53 7.07 -2.43
N ASN A 56 -3.58 6.63 -3.15
CA ASN A 56 -4.72 5.94 -2.55
C ASN A 56 -4.30 4.65 -1.82
N VAL A 57 -3.32 3.91 -2.33
CA VAL A 57 -2.81 2.71 -1.67
C VAL A 57 -1.97 3.07 -0.43
N ILE A 58 -1.13 4.11 -0.51
CA ILE A 58 -0.34 4.60 0.62
C ILE A 58 -1.24 4.99 1.78
N ASP A 59 -2.36 5.65 1.51
CA ASP A 59 -3.30 6.11 2.55
C ASP A 59 -3.99 4.94 3.29
N LEU A 60 -3.97 3.74 2.70
CA LEU A 60 -4.48 2.50 3.33
C LEU A 60 -3.41 1.75 4.14
N ILE A 61 -2.16 2.21 4.13
CA ILE A 61 -1.06 1.62 4.90
C ILE A 61 -0.96 2.32 6.25
N GLU A 62 -0.83 1.51 7.30
CA GLU A 62 -0.61 2.00 8.65
C GLU A 62 0.85 2.38 8.85
N PHE A 63 1.09 3.61 9.32
CA PHE A 63 2.39 4.14 9.66
C PHE A 63 2.47 4.51 11.14
N ALA A 64 3.68 4.41 11.70
CA ALA A 64 4.00 4.73 13.08
C ALA A 64 5.26 5.61 13.16
N PRO A 65 5.37 6.46 14.21
CA PRO A 65 4.32 6.79 15.18
C PRO A 65 3.21 7.66 14.55
N PRO A 66 1.98 7.72 15.12
CA PRO A 66 0.81 8.30 14.45
C PRO A 66 0.90 9.80 14.14
N ASP A 67 1.75 10.52 14.87
CA ASP A 67 2.01 11.95 14.75
C ASP A 67 2.89 12.30 13.54
N THR A 68 3.84 11.42 13.21
CA THR A 68 4.84 11.66 12.15
C THR A 68 4.72 10.70 10.98
N ALA A 69 4.02 9.57 11.15
CA ALA A 69 3.78 8.56 10.12
C ALA A 69 5.04 8.12 9.35
N LEU A 70 6.18 7.99 10.06
CA LEU A 70 7.49 7.79 9.43
C LEU A 70 7.67 6.39 8.85
N TYR A 71 7.25 5.38 9.61
CA TYR A 71 7.59 3.98 9.32
C TYR A 71 6.35 3.12 9.15
N SER A 72 6.32 2.28 8.11
CA SER A 72 5.22 1.35 7.91
C SER A 72 5.23 0.24 8.96
N VAL A 73 4.07 0.00 9.57
CA VAL A 73 3.89 -1.09 10.55
C VAL A 73 3.98 -2.46 9.87
N SER A 74 3.48 -2.57 8.63
CA SER A 74 3.45 -3.84 7.89
C SER A 74 4.53 -4.00 6.82
N GLY A 75 5.30 -2.95 6.54
CA GLY A 75 6.18 -2.90 5.37
C GLY A 75 5.41 -3.15 4.07
N CYS A 76 6.07 -3.73 3.07
CA CYS A 76 5.45 -4.00 1.76
C CYS A 76 4.55 -5.25 1.71
N LYS A 77 4.34 -5.96 2.83
CA LYS A 77 3.60 -7.24 2.85
C LYS A 77 2.14 -7.12 2.42
N LYS A 78 1.47 -6.01 2.80
CA LYS A 78 0.05 -5.78 2.51
C LYS A 78 -0.19 -4.95 1.25
N VAL A 79 0.86 -4.50 0.58
CA VAL A 79 0.77 -3.60 -0.59
C VAL A 79 -0.05 -4.23 -1.71
N GLN A 80 0.22 -5.49 -2.07
CA GLN A 80 -0.48 -6.17 -3.16
C GLN A 80 -1.99 -6.25 -2.88
N GLN A 81 -2.38 -6.67 -1.67
CA GLN A 81 -3.79 -6.75 -1.28
C GLN A 81 -4.50 -5.39 -1.36
N LYS A 82 -3.85 -4.32 -0.88
CA LYS A 82 -4.41 -2.97 -0.92
C LYS A 82 -4.48 -2.41 -2.34
N LEU A 83 -3.51 -2.74 -3.18
CA LEU A 83 -3.47 -2.34 -4.58
C LEU A 83 -4.65 -2.93 -5.36
N TYR A 84 -4.89 -4.23 -5.24
CA TYR A 84 -6.06 -4.86 -5.85
C TYR A 84 -7.37 -4.25 -5.37
N TYR A 85 -7.49 -3.99 -4.07
CA TYR A 85 -8.67 -3.32 -3.51
C TYR A 85 -8.91 -1.93 -4.13
N VAL A 86 -7.86 -1.13 -4.33
CA VAL A 86 -7.98 0.19 -4.96
C VAL A 86 -8.35 0.06 -6.44
N LEU A 87 -7.72 -0.84 -7.19
CA LEU A 87 -8.02 -1.04 -8.60
C LEU A 87 -9.47 -1.51 -8.81
N GLU A 88 -9.92 -2.49 -8.03
CA GLU A 88 -11.30 -2.99 -8.06
C GLU A 88 -12.31 -1.90 -7.70
N LYS A 89 -12.04 -1.11 -6.65
CA LYS A 89 -12.89 0.01 -6.25
C LYS A 89 -12.98 1.08 -7.35
N SER A 90 -11.88 1.40 -8.02
CA SER A 90 -11.86 2.35 -9.12
C SER A 90 -12.68 1.85 -10.31
N LEU A 91 -12.53 0.59 -10.71
CA LEU A 91 -13.33 -0.02 -11.78
C LEU A 91 -14.84 -0.03 -11.45
N LEU A 92 -15.18 -0.38 -10.21
CA LEU A 92 -16.58 -0.31 -9.73
C LEU A 92 -17.14 1.11 -9.72
N SER A 93 -16.31 2.13 -9.48
CA SER A 93 -16.76 3.52 -9.51
C SER A 93 -17.09 3.98 -10.93
N LEU A 94 -16.36 3.50 -11.94
CA LEU A 94 -16.63 3.77 -13.35
C LEU A 94 -17.93 3.07 -13.79
N LEU A 95 -18.09 1.78 -13.49
CA LEU A 95 -19.31 1.03 -13.81
C LEU A 95 -20.59 1.62 -13.19
N ARG A 96 -20.47 2.29 -12.03
CA ARG A 96 -21.61 2.97 -11.40
C ARG A 96 -21.94 4.32 -12.03
N ALA A 97 -20.96 5.00 -12.63
CA ALA A 97 -21.21 6.24 -13.35
C ALA A 97 -22.05 5.98 -14.61
N ASP A 98 -21.79 4.88 -15.32
CA ASP A 98 -22.49 4.48 -16.54
C ASP A 98 -23.96 4.05 -16.32
N LEU A 99 -24.35 3.74 -15.07
CA LEU A 99 -25.73 3.35 -14.70
C LEU A 99 -26.62 4.55 -14.30
N LEU A 100 -26.06 5.76 -14.27
CA LEU A 100 -26.76 6.99 -13.92
C LEU A 100 -26.97 7.94 -15.12
N GLU A 101 -26.54 7.52 -16.31
CA GLU A 101 -26.91 8.14 -17.61
C GLU A 101 -28.04 7.36 -18.29
#